data_AF-A0A0C9XNS9-F1
#
_entry.id   AF-A0A0C9XNS9-F1
#
_cell.length_a   1.000
_cell.length_b   1.000
_cell.length_c   1.000
_cell.angle_alpha   90.00
_cell.angle_beta   90.00
_cell.angle_gamma   90.00
#
_symmetry.space_group_name_H-M   'P 1'
#
loop_
_entity.id
_entity.type
_entity.pdbx_description
1 polymer ?
#
loop_
_entity_poly.entity_id
_entity_poly.type
_entity_poly.pdbx_seq_one_letter_code
_entity_poly.pdbx_strand_id
1 'polypeptide(L)'
;MKANLEKPENPGSVKEEIQALKEEHLEDLDRLYAAHAGEYTQEALDLYYSKDDALPASDLASQDSDNIEIYEKLDEYYEEFRQNHLFQSLWDTDYSVMRYTYLSRLLPLERKRRELEKEEEEAKRRRDAMFPMSAADFETKPADVQLRAARFLTADAVKQEKMLSEFGWAWRQVDPLKAEFASNDNFAAEIRAMIISEKEVRDPRRK
;
A
#
# COMPACT_ATOMS: atom_id res chain seq x y z
N MET A 1 23.76 16.67 1.76
CA MET A 1 22.34 17.05 1.90
C MET A 1 21.77 17.22 0.50
N LYS A 2 21.17 16.17 -0.07
CA LYS A 2 20.47 16.30 -1.36
C LYS A 2 19.09 16.86 -1.06
N ALA A 3 18.75 17.95 -1.73
CA ALA A 3 17.44 18.57 -1.67
C ALA A 3 16.40 17.53 -2.11
N ASN A 4 15.65 16.99 -1.14
CA ASN A 4 14.35 16.39 -1.41
C ASN A 4 13.46 17.55 -1.83
N LEU A 5 13.42 17.81 -3.14
CA LEU A 5 12.29 18.48 -3.76
C LEU A 5 11.06 17.73 -3.26
N GLU A 6 10.26 18.38 -2.40
CA GLU A 6 9.01 17.86 -1.88
C GLU A 6 8.16 17.47 -3.10
N LYS A 7 8.19 16.18 -3.44
CA LYS A 7 7.26 15.63 -4.42
C LYS A 7 5.85 15.95 -3.88
N PRO A 8 4.92 16.42 -4.72
CA PRO A 8 3.57 16.70 -4.26
C PRO A 8 3.02 15.43 -3.61
N GLU A 9 2.71 15.52 -2.33
CA GLU A 9 2.19 14.39 -1.56
C GLU A 9 0.84 13.99 -2.13
N ASN A 10 0.80 12.85 -2.80
CA ASN A 10 -0.39 12.24 -3.35
C ASN A 10 -0.42 10.75 -2.96
N PRO A 11 -1.59 10.08 -3.02
CA PRO A 11 -1.71 8.68 -2.66
C PRO A 11 -0.72 7.77 -3.40
N GLY A 12 -0.40 8.09 -4.65
CA GLY A 12 0.58 7.38 -5.46
C GLY A 12 2.00 7.48 -4.90
N SER A 13 2.44 8.68 -4.51
CA SER A 13 3.75 8.90 -3.92
C SER A 13 3.90 8.19 -2.57
N VAL A 14 2.86 8.20 -1.73
CA VAL A 14 2.87 7.46 -0.46
C VAL A 14 2.89 5.95 -0.70
N LYS A 15 2.22 5.47 -1.75
CA LYS A 15 2.26 4.06 -2.14
C LYS A 15 3.66 3.62 -2.61
N GLU A 16 4.34 4.45 -3.38
CA GLU A 16 5.75 4.22 -3.76
C GLU A 16 6.65 4.13 -2.51
N GLU A 17 6.46 5.03 -1.54
CA GLU A 17 7.22 5.06 -0.30
C GLU A 17 6.96 3.82 0.58
N ILE A 18 5.71 3.36 0.68
CA ILE A 18 5.34 2.11 1.33
C ILE A 18 6.01 0.91 0.65
N GLN A 19 6.07 0.91 -0.69
CA GLN A 19 6.68 -0.17 -1.45
C GLN A 19 8.20 -0.21 -1.22
N ALA A 20 8.86 0.94 -1.29
CA ALA A 20 10.28 1.05 -0.98
C ALA A 20 10.60 0.58 0.46
N LEU A 21 9.77 0.95 1.44
CA LEU A 21 9.92 0.50 2.82
C LEU A 21 9.77 -1.02 2.99
N LYS A 22 8.88 -1.64 2.20
CA LYS A 22 8.71 -3.10 2.21
C LYS A 22 9.93 -3.81 1.63
N GLU A 23 10.46 -3.28 0.54
CA GLU A 23 11.68 -3.80 -0.10
C GLU A 23 12.89 -3.65 0.84
N GLU A 24 13.06 -2.48 1.45
CA GLU A 24 14.07 -2.22 2.50
C GLU A 24 13.96 -3.25 3.63
N HIS A 25 12.76 -3.50 4.14
CA HIS A 25 12.55 -4.46 5.23
C HIS A 25 12.88 -5.91 4.83
N LEU A 26 12.58 -6.31 3.60
CA LEU A 26 12.93 -7.64 3.10
C LEU A 26 14.45 -7.81 2.99
N GLU A 27 15.15 -6.80 2.46
CA GLU A 27 16.62 -6.82 2.40
C GLU A 27 17.24 -6.90 3.80
N ASP A 28 16.69 -6.17 4.77
CA ASP A 28 17.18 -6.19 6.14
C ASP A 28 16.94 -7.54 6.82
N LEU A 29 15.80 -8.19 6.56
CA LEU A 29 15.53 -9.55 7.04
C LEU A 29 16.48 -10.57 6.43
N ASP A 30 16.76 -10.48 5.13
CA ASP A 30 17.71 -11.38 4.46
C ASP A 30 19.12 -11.24 5.06
N ARG A 31 19.56 -10.01 5.34
CA ARG A 31 20.84 -9.74 6.02
C ARG A 31 20.86 -10.30 7.44
N LEU A 32 19.77 -10.11 8.19
CA LEU A 32 19.64 -10.62 9.56
C LEU A 32 19.73 -12.15 9.59
N TYR A 33 18.97 -12.83 8.72
CA TYR A 33 18.99 -14.29 8.65
C TYR A 33 20.32 -14.84 8.15
N ALA A 34 20.98 -14.16 7.21
CA ALA A 34 22.33 -14.53 6.79
C ALA A 34 23.34 -14.40 7.95
N ALA A 35 23.22 -13.36 8.78
CA ALA A 35 24.07 -13.19 9.96
C ALA A 35 23.81 -14.29 11.00
N HIS A 36 22.54 -14.56 11.36
CA HIS A 36 22.19 -15.64 12.29
C HIS A 36 22.65 -17.02 11.79
N ALA A 37 22.53 -17.29 10.49
CA ALA A 37 23.03 -18.53 9.89
C ALA A 37 24.57 -18.62 9.97
N GLY A 38 25.27 -17.49 9.80
CA GLY A 38 26.71 -17.40 9.99
C GLY A 38 27.14 -17.69 11.43
N GLU A 39 26.47 -17.08 12.40
CA GLU A 39 26.70 -17.33 13.83
C GLU A 39 26.47 -18.80 14.19
N TYR A 40 25.37 -19.37 13.71
CA TYR A 40 25.06 -20.79 13.92
C TYR A 40 26.14 -21.72 13.35
N THR A 41 26.58 -21.45 12.12
CA THR A 41 27.60 -22.30 11.47
C THR A 41 28.96 -22.16 12.13
N GLN A 42 29.34 -20.96 12.55
CA GLN A 42 30.57 -20.74 13.31
C GLN A 42 30.53 -21.49 14.64
N GLU A 43 29.45 -21.39 15.41
CA GLU A 43 29.29 -22.10 16.67
C GLU A 43 29.36 -23.63 16.48
N ALA A 44 28.72 -24.13 15.42
CA ALA A 44 28.78 -25.56 15.09
C ALA A 44 30.20 -26.03 14.71
N LEU A 45 31.01 -25.17 14.08
CA LEU A 45 32.40 -25.44 13.76
C LEU A 45 33.31 -25.36 14.98
N ASP A 46 33.14 -24.33 15.81
CA ASP A 46 33.90 -24.17 17.06
C ASP A 46 33.65 -25.36 18.00
N LEU A 47 32.40 -25.85 18.02
CA LEU A 47 32.03 -27.10 18.69
C LEU A 47 32.72 -28.33 18.08
N TYR A 48 32.80 -28.41 16.76
CA TYR A 48 33.46 -29.54 16.11
C TYR A 48 34.95 -29.57 16.45
N TYR A 49 35.62 -28.41 16.44
CA TYR A 49 37.05 -28.31 16.72
C TYR A 49 37.40 -28.42 18.21
N SER A 50 36.50 -28.06 19.13
CA SER A 50 36.76 -28.22 20.57
C SER A 50 37.03 -29.68 20.98
N LYS A 51 36.43 -30.62 20.26
CA LYS A 51 36.64 -32.06 20.44
C LYS A 51 37.99 -32.56 19.93
N ASP A 52 38.52 -31.91 18.90
CA ASP A 52 39.84 -32.23 18.33
C ASP A 52 40.97 -31.59 19.17
N ASP A 53 40.74 -30.40 19.73
CA ASP A 53 41.70 -29.71 20.61
C ASP A 53 41.81 -30.33 22.01
N ALA A 54 40.79 -31.07 22.46
CA ALA A 54 40.75 -31.68 23.78
C ALA A 54 41.71 -32.87 23.94
N LEU A 55 42.12 -33.54 22.86
CA LEU A 55 43.06 -34.67 22.90
C LEU A 55 44.02 -34.63 21.71
N PRO A 56 45.35 -34.65 21.92
CA PRO A 56 46.29 -34.78 20.82
C PRO A 56 46.06 -36.12 20.09
N ALA A 57 46.25 -36.14 18.77
CA ALA A 57 46.02 -37.31 17.92
C ALA A 57 46.77 -38.58 18.33
N SER A 58 47.78 -38.48 19.21
CA SER A 58 48.48 -39.61 19.83
C SER A 58 47.61 -40.41 20.82
N ASP A 59 46.68 -39.74 21.51
CA ASP A 59 45.94 -40.28 22.66
C ASP A 59 44.54 -40.80 22.26
N LEU A 60 44.11 -40.49 21.04
CA LEU A 60 42.92 -41.06 20.39
C LEU A 60 43.09 -42.55 20.01
N ALA A 61 44.33 -43.03 19.92
CA ALA A 61 44.65 -44.43 19.61
C ALA A 61 44.63 -45.33 20.87
N SER A 62 44.73 -44.75 22.06
CA SER A 62 44.57 -45.43 23.34
C SER A 62 43.09 -45.51 23.71
N GLN A 63 42.54 -46.72 23.85
CA GLN A 63 41.24 -46.97 24.50
C GLN A 63 41.34 -46.74 26.02
N ASP A 64 41.92 -45.62 26.45
CA ASP A 64 41.97 -45.25 27.85
C ASP A 64 40.59 -44.76 28.28
N SER A 65 40.08 -45.35 29.37
CA SER A 65 38.75 -45.07 29.93
C SER A 65 38.54 -43.58 30.23
N ASP A 66 39.62 -42.88 30.60
CA ASP A 66 39.58 -41.46 30.96
C ASP A 66 39.31 -40.56 29.74
N ASN A 67 39.79 -40.94 28.55
CA ASN A 67 39.55 -40.20 27.31
C ASN A 67 38.11 -40.33 26.83
N ILE A 68 37.51 -41.52 27.01
CA ILE A 68 36.09 -41.78 26.70
C ILE A 68 35.20 -40.93 27.61
N GLU A 69 35.50 -40.87 28.91
CA GLU A 69 34.73 -40.09 29.88
C GLU A 69 34.80 -38.57 29.62
N ILE A 70 35.95 -38.06 29.14
CA ILE A 70 36.10 -36.65 28.74
C ILE A 70 35.21 -36.32 27.53
N TYR A 71 35.18 -37.19 26.51
CA TYR A 71 34.31 -36.99 25.35
C TYR A 71 32.82 -37.05 25.70
N GLU A 72 32.42 -38.02 26.54
CA GLU A 72 31.03 -38.16 26.99
C GLU A 72 30.58 -36.91 27.78
N LYS A 73 31.43 -36.38 28.67
CA LYS A 73 31.12 -35.14 29.41
C LYS A 73 31.05 -33.89 28.53
N LEU A 74 31.92 -33.79 27.53
CA LEU A 74 31.84 -32.74 26.52
C LEU A 74 30.51 -32.84 25.75
N ASP A 75 30.15 -34.04 25.28
CA ASP A 75 28.90 -34.26 24.57
C ASP A 75 27.65 -33.96 25.42
N GLU A 76 27.63 -34.36 26.70
CA GLU A 76 26.54 -34.02 27.61
C GLU A 76 26.41 -32.50 27.82
N TYR A 77 27.52 -31.81 28.08
CA TYR A 77 27.54 -30.35 28.22
C TYR A 77 27.01 -29.66 26.95
N TYR A 78 27.37 -30.18 25.78
CA TYR A 78 26.95 -29.60 24.51
C TYR A 78 25.51 -29.90 24.14
N GLU A 79 24.98 -31.09 24.45
CA GLU A 79 23.55 -31.35 24.31
C GLU A 79 22.73 -30.46 25.26
N GLU A 80 23.21 -30.22 26.48
CA GLU A 80 22.60 -29.26 27.40
C GLU A 80 22.72 -27.81 26.88
N PHE A 81 23.83 -27.45 26.25
CA PHE A 81 24.02 -26.14 25.63
C PHE A 81 23.13 -25.92 24.39
N ARG A 82 22.97 -26.95 23.53
CA ARG A 82 22.04 -26.90 22.39
C ARG A 82 20.59 -26.75 22.83
N GLN A 83 20.24 -27.30 23.99
CA GLN A 83 18.94 -27.10 24.61
C GLN A 83 18.82 -25.74 25.34
N ASN A 84 19.96 -25.10 25.68
CA ASN A 84 19.98 -23.76 26.23
C ASN A 84 19.95 -22.68 25.13
N HIS A 85 18.73 -22.20 24.90
CA HIS A 85 18.28 -21.21 23.91
C HIS A 85 18.91 -19.79 23.95
N LEU A 86 20.11 -19.58 24.50
CA LEU A 86 20.69 -18.23 24.65
C LEU A 86 20.78 -17.48 23.33
N PHE A 87 21.27 -18.10 22.26
CA PHE A 87 21.32 -17.49 20.93
C PHE A 87 19.96 -17.34 20.27
N GLN A 88 19.06 -18.31 20.45
CA GLN A 88 17.70 -18.24 19.92
C GLN A 88 16.91 -17.07 20.56
N SER A 89 17.13 -16.82 21.86
CA SER A 89 16.55 -15.66 22.55
C SER A 89 17.10 -14.33 22.06
N LEU A 90 18.38 -14.27 21.65
CA LEU A 90 18.98 -13.06 21.09
C LEU A 90 18.41 -12.80 19.68
N TRP A 91 18.35 -13.82 18.83
CA TRP A 91 17.77 -13.73 17.49
C TRP A 91 16.30 -13.31 17.51
N ASP A 92 15.52 -13.82 18.46
CA ASP A 92 14.12 -13.42 18.66
C ASP A 92 14.02 -11.92 19.04
N THR A 93 14.97 -11.43 19.83
CA THR A 93 15.03 -10.02 20.21
C THR A 93 15.36 -9.15 19.00
N ASP A 94 16.37 -9.53 18.22
CA ASP A 94 16.79 -8.78 17.03
C ASP A 94 15.67 -8.71 15.97
N TYR A 95 15.01 -9.85 15.72
CA TYR A 95 13.84 -9.89 14.84
C TYR A 95 12.71 -9.00 15.37
N SER A 96 12.43 -9.04 16.67
CA SER A 96 11.37 -8.25 17.29
C SER A 96 11.63 -6.75 17.17
N VAL A 97 12.87 -6.31 17.39
CA VAL A 97 13.28 -4.92 17.22
C VAL A 97 13.16 -4.49 15.75
N MET A 98 13.65 -5.30 14.82
CA MET A 98 13.56 -5.01 13.38
C MET A 98 12.10 -4.93 12.92
N ARG A 99 11.25 -5.86 13.36
CA ARG A 99 9.82 -5.85 13.05
C ARG A 99 9.12 -4.63 13.66
N TYR A 100 9.44 -4.28 14.89
CA TYR A 100 8.87 -3.11 15.55
C TYR A 100 9.23 -1.81 14.80
N THR A 101 10.50 -1.63 14.45
CA THR A 101 10.95 -0.44 13.70
C THR A 101 10.27 -0.33 12.34
N TYR A 102 10.17 -1.43 11.59
CA TYR A 102 9.43 -1.49 10.33
C TYR A 102 7.95 -1.08 10.51
N LEU A 103 7.24 -1.69 11.46
CA LEU A 103 5.83 -1.37 11.71
C LEU A 103 5.62 0.07 12.16
N SER A 104 6.54 0.61 12.97
CA SER A 104 6.48 2.00 13.44
C SER A 104 6.57 3.01 12.28
N ARG A 105 7.29 2.67 11.20
CA ARG A 105 7.39 3.47 9.97
C ARG A 105 6.21 3.22 9.02
N LEU A 106 5.75 1.97 8.90
CA LEU A 106 4.70 1.59 7.95
C LEU A 106 3.32 2.13 8.36
N LEU A 107 2.96 2.04 9.64
CA LEU A 107 1.61 2.37 10.10
C LEU A 107 1.21 3.83 9.85
N PRO A 108 2.07 4.84 10.12
CA PRO A 108 1.79 6.23 9.76
C PRO A 108 1.59 6.43 8.25
N LEU A 109 2.40 5.78 7.40
CA LEU A 109 2.29 5.89 5.94
C LEU A 109 0.96 5.31 5.43
N GLU A 110 0.54 4.16 5.94
CA GLU A 110 -0.76 3.56 5.60
C GLU A 110 -1.94 4.44 6.06
N ARG A 111 -1.85 5.09 7.22
CA ARG A 111 -2.86 6.06 7.67
C ARG A 111 -2.92 7.25 6.72
N LYS A 112 -1.76 7.85 6.41
CA LYS A 112 -1.64 8.99 5.50
C LYS A 112 -2.20 8.67 4.11
N ARG A 113 -1.91 7.48 3.56
CA ARG A 113 -2.48 7.06 2.27
C ARG A 113 -4.00 7.06 2.29
N ARG A 114 -4.61 6.48 3.33
CA ARG A 114 -6.07 6.42 3.46
C ARG A 114 -6.70 7.80 3.62
N GLU A 115 -6.03 8.69 4.35
CA GLU A 115 -6.49 10.07 4.52
C GLU A 115 -6.50 10.80 3.18
N LEU A 116 -5.41 10.73 2.41
CA LEU A 116 -5.34 11.34 1.07
C LEU A 116 -6.34 10.73 0.09
N GLU A 117 -6.50 9.39 0.08
CA GLU A 117 -7.50 8.72 -0.76
C GLU A 117 -8.93 9.19 -0.43
N LYS A 118 -9.22 9.34 0.87
CA LYS A 118 -10.52 9.85 1.33
C LYS A 118 -10.72 11.31 0.93
N GLU A 119 -9.70 12.16 1.04
CA GLU A 119 -9.79 13.56 0.61
C GLU A 119 -10.02 13.69 -0.89
N GLU A 120 -9.35 12.87 -1.71
CA GLU A 120 -9.56 12.82 -3.15
C GLU A 120 -10.99 12.34 -3.50
N GLU A 121 -11.47 11.31 -2.82
CA GLU A 121 -12.83 10.79 -3.00
C GLU A 121 -13.88 11.81 -2.57
N GLU A 122 -13.69 12.49 -1.44
CA GLU A 122 -14.57 13.56 -0.98
C GLU A 122 -14.56 14.75 -1.95
N ALA A 123 -13.39 15.15 -2.44
CA ALA A 123 -13.28 16.23 -3.42
C ALA A 123 -13.99 15.86 -4.72
N LYS A 124 -13.83 14.61 -5.19
CA LYS A 124 -14.56 14.08 -6.33
C LYS A 124 -16.06 14.07 -6.08
N ARG A 125 -16.51 13.54 -4.94
CA ARG A 125 -17.92 13.52 -4.55
C ARG A 125 -18.53 14.92 -4.46
N ARG A 126 -17.79 15.91 -3.95
CA ARG A 126 -18.23 17.32 -3.92
C ARG A 126 -18.37 17.90 -5.33
N ARG A 127 -17.40 17.64 -6.23
CA ARG A 127 -17.50 18.06 -7.64
C ARG A 127 -18.67 17.37 -8.34
N ASP A 128 -18.91 16.10 -8.01
CA ASP A 128 -19.97 15.29 -8.59
C ASP A 128 -21.35 15.74 -8.10
N ALA A 129 -21.47 16.16 -6.84
CA ALA A 129 -22.70 16.69 -6.26
C ALA A 129 -23.05 18.13 -6.71
N MET A 130 -22.16 18.83 -7.40
CA MET A 130 -22.44 20.17 -7.93
C MET A 130 -23.33 20.08 -9.16
N PHE A 131 -24.63 20.38 -9.00
CA PHE A 131 -25.56 20.56 -10.11
C PHE A 131 -25.83 22.06 -10.36
N PRO A 132 -25.79 22.56 -11.61
CA PRO A 132 -26.06 23.97 -11.91
C PRO A 132 -27.51 24.34 -11.63
N MET A 133 -27.75 25.48 -10.98
CA MET A 133 -29.11 25.90 -10.60
C MET A 133 -29.83 26.73 -11.67
N SER A 134 -29.11 27.28 -12.65
CA SER A 134 -29.67 28.08 -13.75
C SER A 134 -28.83 27.95 -15.03
N ALA A 135 -29.36 28.39 -16.16
CA ALA A 135 -28.63 28.42 -17.43
C ALA A 135 -27.37 29.30 -17.35
N ALA A 136 -27.44 30.44 -16.65
CA ALA A 136 -26.26 31.28 -16.42
C ALA A 136 -25.23 30.61 -15.50
N ASP A 137 -25.66 29.89 -14.46
CA ASP A 137 -24.77 29.12 -13.60
C ASP A 137 -24.13 27.96 -14.37
N PHE A 138 -24.87 27.31 -15.28
CA PHE A 138 -24.39 26.23 -16.14
C PHE A 138 -23.15 26.63 -16.94
N GLU A 139 -23.15 27.80 -17.60
CA GLU A 139 -22.01 28.28 -18.40
C GLU A 139 -20.75 28.55 -17.56
N THR A 140 -20.91 28.91 -16.28
CA THR A 140 -19.77 29.19 -15.39
C THR A 140 -19.10 27.93 -14.82
N LYS A 141 -19.76 26.77 -14.92
CA LYS A 141 -19.23 25.48 -14.38
C LYS A 141 -18.17 24.88 -15.31
N PRO A 142 -17.31 23.99 -14.79
CA PRO A 142 -16.38 23.25 -15.63
C PRO A 142 -17.11 22.35 -16.63
N ALA A 143 -16.49 22.13 -17.80
CA ALA A 143 -17.06 21.37 -18.92
C ALA A 143 -17.58 19.98 -18.52
N ASP A 144 -16.91 19.28 -17.60
CA ASP A 144 -17.35 17.96 -17.10
C ASP A 144 -18.68 18.02 -16.35
N VAL A 145 -18.95 19.11 -15.63
CA VAL A 145 -20.24 19.31 -14.94
C VAL A 145 -21.32 19.71 -15.93
N GLN A 146 -20.98 20.56 -16.91
CA GLN A 146 -21.88 20.93 -18.00
C GLN A 146 -22.34 19.71 -18.81
N LEU A 147 -21.41 18.85 -19.22
CA LEU A 147 -21.71 17.63 -19.97
C LEU A 147 -22.59 16.66 -19.17
N ARG A 148 -22.35 16.52 -17.86
CA ARG A 148 -23.18 15.68 -16.99
C ARG A 148 -24.58 16.23 -16.80
N ALA A 149 -24.72 17.53 -16.57
CA ALA A 149 -26.02 18.19 -16.47
C ALA A 149 -26.77 18.14 -17.81
N ALA A 150 -26.09 18.33 -18.93
CA ALA A 150 -26.66 18.18 -20.28
C ALA A 150 -27.18 16.75 -20.52
N ARG A 151 -26.38 15.73 -20.19
CA ARG A 151 -26.79 14.31 -20.26
C ARG A 151 -28.00 14.03 -19.38
N PHE A 152 -28.07 14.63 -18.19
CA PHE A 152 -29.25 14.50 -17.32
C PHE A 152 -30.51 15.09 -17.96
N LEU A 153 -30.43 16.30 -18.48
CA LEU A 153 -31.58 17.02 -19.06
C LEU A 153 -32.16 16.33 -20.30
N THR A 154 -31.33 15.61 -21.06
CA THR A 154 -31.74 14.87 -22.26
C THR A 154 -32.02 13.39 -22.04
N ALA A 155 -31.78 12.87 -20.84
CA ALA A 155 -31.99 11.47 -20.52
C ALA A 155 -33.47 11.13 -20.23
N ASP A 156 -33.83 9.87 -20.42
CA ASP A 156 -35.16 9.34 -20.05
C ASP A 156 -35.35 9.33 -18.53
N ALA A 157 -36.60 9.36 -18.06
CA ALA A 157 -36.93 9.41 -16.62
C ALA A 157 -36.23 8.33 -15.77
N VAL A 158 -36.10 7.10 -16.29
CA VAL A 158 -35.40 5.98 -15.60
C VAL A 158 -33.89 6.25 -15.46
N LYS A 159 -33.27 6.89 -16.46
CA LYS A 159 -31.85 7.24 -16.42
C LYS A 159 -31.62 8.47 -15.54
N GLN A 160 -32.55 9.42 -15.54
CA GLN A 160 -32.52 10.56 -14.62
C GLN A 160 -32.50 10.09 -13.16
N GLU A 161 -33.39 9.17 -12.76
CA GLU A 161 -33.43 8.65 -11.39
C GLU A 161 -32.14 7.91 -10.98
N LYS A 162 -31.54 7.15 -11.91
CA LYS A 162 -30.21 6.54 -11.70
C LYS A 162 -29.12 7.60 -11.48
N MET A 163 -29.09 8.64 -12.30
CA MET A 163 -28.12 9.73 -12.18
C MET A 163 -28.31 10.54 -10.88
N LEU A 164 -29.54 10.77 -10.43
CA LEU A 164 -29.80 11.39 -9.12
C LEU A 164 -29.17 10.57 -7.98
N SER A 165 -29.31 9.25 -8.04
CA SER A 165 -28.76 8.34 -7.03
C SER A 165 -27.23 8.25 -7.12
N GLU A 166 -26.67 8.20 -8.33
CA GLU A 166 -25.24 8.05 -8.59
C GLU A 166 -24.44 9.30 -8.21
N PHE A 167 -24.93 10.49 -8.58
CA PHE A 167 -24.26 11.76 -8.29
C PHE A 167 -24.74 12.42 -6.99
N GLY A 168 -25.73 11.81 -6.31
CA GLY A 168 -26.27 12.31 -5.04
C GLY A 168 -27.04 13.62 -5.17
N TRP A 169 -27.61 13.90 -6.35
CA TRP A 169 -28.39 15.12 -6.59
C TRP A 169 -29.79 14.99 -6.00
N ALA A 170 -30.25 16.06 -5.34
CA ALA A 170 -31.62 16.12 -4.84
C ALA A 170 -32.55 16.70 -5.91
N TRP A 171 -33.76 16.14 -6.09
CA TRP A 171 -34.78 16.64 -7.03
C TRP A 171 -34.93 18.17 -7.01
N ARG A 172 -34.96 18.76 -5.82
CA ARG A 172 -35.07 20.22 -5.62
C ARG A 172 -33.96 21.04 -6.25
N GLN A 173 -32.75 20.47 -6.38
CA GLN A 173 -31.61 21.14 -7.02
C GLN A 173 -31.71 21.11 -8.55
N VAL A 174 -32.38 20.10 -9.10
CA VAL A 174 -32.40 19.81 -10.53
C VAL A 174 -33.65 20.36 -11.21
N ASP A 175 -34.74 20.48 -10.46
CA ASP A 175 -36.02 21.02 -10.93
C ASP A 175 -35.93 22.43 -11.56
N PRO A 176 -35.16 23.41 -11.03
CA PRO A 176 -35.05 24.73 -11.62
C PRO A 176 -34.48 24.70 -13.04
N LEU A 177 -33.38 23.98 -13.24
CA LEU A 177 -32.73 23.86 -14.55
C LEU A 177 -33.59 23.02 -15.51
N LYS A 178 -34.31 22.01 -15.00
CA LYS A 178 -35.26 21.22 -15.78
C LYS A 178 -36.45 22.07 -16.27
N ALA A 179 -36.96 22.97 -15.43
CA ALA A 179 -38.00 23.92 -15.80
C ALA A 179 -37.49 24.94 -16.83
N GLU A 180 -36.27 25.44 -16.65
CA GLU A 180 -35.64 26.38 -17.59
C GLU A 180 -35.36 25.72 -18.95
N PHE A 181 -34.92 24.46 -18.96
CA PHE A 181 -34.78 23.66 -20.18
C PHE A 181 -36.10 23.43 -20.91
N ALA A 182 -37.22 23.30 -20.19
CA ALA A 182 -38.55 23.18 -20.80
C ALA A 182 -39.11 24.52 -21.30
N SER A 183 -38.67 25.64 -20.72
CA SER A 183 -39.21 26.98 -21.03
C SER A 183 -38.40 27.73 -22.08
N ASN A 184 -37.10 27.47 -22.22
CA ASN A 184 -36.21 28.21 -23.11
C ASN A 184 -35.68 27.32 -24.24
N ASP A 185 -36.28 27.46 -25.42
CA ASP A 185 -35.95 26.66 -26.61
C ASP A 185 -34.50 26.86 -27.09
N ASN A 186 -33.92 28.05 -26.89
CA ASN A 186 -32.54 28.33 -27.27
C ASN A 186 -31.55 27.54 -26.41
N PHE A 187 -31.73 27.59 -25.08
CA PHE A 187 -30.94 26.82 -24.13
C PHE A 187 -31.10 25.30 -24.36
N ALA A 188 -32.32 24.87 -24.66
CA ALA A 188 -32.59 23.47 -24.98
C ALA A 188 -31.93 23.01 -26.29
N ALA A 189 -31.77 23.90 -27.27
CA ALA A 189 -31.05 23.62 -28.50
C ALA A 189 -29.53 23.54 -28.27
N GLU A 190 -28.96 24.44 -27.47
CA GLU A 190 -27.54 24.46 -27.11
C GLU A 190 -27.11 23.18 -26.37
N ILE A 191 -27.88 22.75 -25.37
CA ILE A 191 -27.63 21.50 -24.64
C ILE A 191 -27.69 20.29 -25.57
N ARG A 192 -28.67 20.25 -26.49
CA ARG A 192 -28.80 19.16 -27.47
C ARG A 192 -27.62 19.15 -28.43
N ALA A 193 -27.17 20.31 -28.90
CA ALA A 193 -25.99 20.45 -29.75
C ALA A 193 -24.71 19.99 -29.04
N MET A 194 -24.55 20.33 -27.75
CA MET A 194 -23.40 19.90 -26.93
C MET A 194 -23.29 18.38 -26.87
N ILE A 195 -24.39 17.67 -26.65
CA ILE A 195 -24.40 16.20 -26.56
C ILE A 195 -24.19 15.52 -27.91
N ILE A 196 -24.71 16.12 -28.99
CA ILE A 196 -24.46 15.62 -30.36
C ILE A 196 -22.97 15.75 -30.67
N SER A 197 -22.34 16.90 -30.39
CA SER A 197 -20.91 17.09 -30.59
C SER A 197 -20.05 16.12 -29.77
N GLU A 198 -20.46 15.79 -28.54
CA GLU A 198 -19.76 14.79 -27.73
C GLU A 198 -19.90 13.36 -28.29
N LYS A 199 -21.09 13.01 -28.81
CA LYS A 199 -21.30 11.71 -29.48
C LYS A 199 -20.45 11.58 -30.76
N GLU A 200 -20.25 12.67 -31.49
CA GLU A 200 -19.36 12.70 -32.67
C GLU A 200 -17.89 12.54 -32.28
N VAL A 201 -17.46 13.10 -31.15
CA VAL A 201 -16.10 12.92 -30.61
C VAL A 201 -15.87 11.50 -30.07
N ARG A 202 -16.94 10.79 -29.67
CA ARG A 202 -16.88 9.45 -29.06
C ARG A 202 -17.16 8.30 -30.05
N ASP A 203 -16.87 8.47 -31.35
CA ASP A 203 -16.87 7.37 -32.32
C ASP A 203 -15.46 6.82 -32.60
N PRO A 204 -14.96 5.85 -31.80
CA PRO A 204 -13.75 5.10 -32.08
C PRO A 204 -13.98 3.90 -33.00
N ARG A 205 -15.15 3.72 -33.66
CA ARG A 205 -15.32 2.69 -34.72
C ARG A 205 -14.79 3.14 -36.08
N ARG A 206 -14.09 4.28 -36.12
CA ARG A 206 -12.79 4.41 -36.80
C ARG A 206 -11.66 3.85 -35.92
N LYS A 207 -11.72 2.57 -35.59
CA LYS A 207 -10.63 1.65 -35.18
C LYS A 207 -11.22 0.28 -34.83
#